data_AF-A0A1B6AD06-F1
#
_entry.id   AF-A0A1B6AD06-F1
#
_cell.length_a   1.000
_cell.length_b   1.000
_cell.length_c   1.000
_cell.angle_alpha   90.00
_cell.angle_beta   90.00
_cell.angle_gamma   90.00
#
_symmetry.space_group_name_H-M   'P 1'
#
loop_
_entity.id
_entity.type
_entity.pdbx_description
1 polymer ?
#
loop_
_entity_poly.entity_id
_entity_poly.type
_entity_poly.pdbx_seq_one_letter_code
_entity_poly.pdbx_strand_id
1 'polypeptide(L)'
;MFAAYAARIDRDQPLNGLELGERPAPEVRPGWTTVNVRAASLNHHDLWTLRGVGITEESLPMILGCDAAGVDADGNEVVLHSVIGQTGHGVGAREKPSILTERYQGTFAEQVTVPAWNVLPKPKELSFAEAACLPTAWLTAYRMLFTNAGVRPGDSVLVQGAGGGVATAAIVLGAAAGLRIFATSRDEAKRERALKLGAEAVFATGERLPQRVDAVIETVGAATWSHSVKSLKPGGTLVISGATSGFTPKSGELNRIFFLELKIVGSTMGSKEELTGLLSFCAAKGIRPVIDSTLPLDRAREGFTKMAEGELFGKIVLTV
;
A
#
# COMPACT_ATOMS: atom_id res chain seq x y z
N MET A 1 -14.26 2.68 22.75
CA MET A 1 -14.45 2.45 21.30
C MET A 1 -13.78 1.15 20.94
N PHE A 2 -14.47 0.32 20.18
CA PHE A 2 -13.93 -0.97 19.75
C PHE A 2 -12.79 -0.76 18.75
N ALA A 3 -11.69 -1.50 18.90
CA ALA A 3 -10.51 -1.37 18.06
C ALA A 3 -9.73 -2.68 17.92
N ALA A 4 -8.92 -2.78 16.85
CA ALA A 4 -7.86 -3.76 16.70
C ALA A 4 -6.50 -3.08 16.92
N TYR A 5 -5.71 -3.61 17.85
CA TYR A 5 -4.47 -2.97 18.28
C TYR A 5 -3.34 -3.98 18.54
N ALA A 6 -2.10 -3.52 18.42
CA ALA A 6 -0.93 -4.20 18.92
C ALA A 6 -0.83 -4.00 20.43
N ALA A 7 -0.94 -5.08 21.20
CA ALA A 7 -0.80 -5.10 22.65
C ALA A 7 0.64 -5.40 23.11
N ARG A 8 1.40 -6.11 22.27
CA ARG A 8 2.81 -6.46 22.45
C ARG A 8 3.47 -6.68 21.10
N ILE A 9 4.79 -6.59 21.03
CA ILE A 9 5.56 -6.95 19.84
C ILE A 9 5.90 -8.44 19.87
N ASP A 10 5.65 -9.14 18.76
CA ASP A 10 6.13 -10.50 18.54
C ASP A 10 6.75 -10.59 17.14
N ARG A 11 8.09 -10.66 17.10
CA ARG A 11 8.87 -10.61 15.86
C ARG A 11 8.62 -11.82 14.96
N ASP A 12 8.45 -12.99 15.57
CA ASP A 12 8.37 -14.26 14.85
C ASP A 12 6.90 -14.65 14.59
N GLN A 13 6.01 -14.35 15.52
CA GLN A 13 4.59 -14.67 15.47
C GLN A 13 3.73 -13.40 15.68
N PRO A 14 3.69 -12.46 14.70
CA PRO A 14 3.07 -11.15 14.88
C PRO A 14 1.62 -11.19 15.35
N LEU A 15 0.86 -12.20 14.98
CA LEU A 15 -0.55 -12.32 15.36
C LEU A 15 -0.76 -12.57 16.86
N ASN A 16 0.27 -13.01 17.59
CA ASN A 16 0.23 -13.07 19.04
C ASN A 16 0.09 -11.66 19.64
N GLY A 17 0.72 -10.66 19.01
CA GLY A 17 0.65 -9.26 19.46
C GLY A 17 -0.69 -8.57 19.19
N LEU A 18 -1.52 -9.12 18.31
CA LEU A 18 -2.81 -8.55 17.92
C LEU A 18 -3.86 -8.81 19.01
N GLU A 19 -4.61 -7.79 19.40
CA GLU A 19 -5.78 -7.88 20.27
C GLU A 19 -6.95 -7.07 19.71
N LEU A 20 -8.17 -7.49 20.05
CA LEU A 20 -9.42 -6.80 19.71
C LEU A 20 -10.15 -6.46 21.02
N GLY A 21 -10.57 -5.20 21.17
CA GLY A 21 -11.27 -4.79 22.38
C GLY A 21 -11.45 -3.29 22.52
N GLU A 22 -11.94 -2.88 23.69
CA GLU A 22 -12.22 -1.48 24.00
C GLU A 22 -10.94 -0.67 24.22
N ARG A 23 -10.88 0.48 23.56
CA ARG A 23 -9.85 1.51 23.73
C ARG A 23 -10.49 2.85 24.07
N PRO A 24 -9.79 3.76 24.79
CA PRO A 24 -10.27 5.12 24.99
C PRO A 24 -10.57 5.81 23.66
N ALA A 25 -11.61 6.64 23.62
CA ALA A 25 -11.87 7.51 22.48
C ALA A 25 -10.66 8.44 22.25
N PRO A 26 -10.38 8.85 21.00
CA PRO A 26 -9.21 9.65 20.70
C PRO A 26 -9.39 11.07 21.25
N GLU A 27 -8.31 11.62 21.81
CA GLU A 27 -8.31 13.02 22.25
C GLU A 27 -8.13 13.96 21.06
N VAL A 28 -9.02 14.96 20.97
CA VAL A 28 -8.91 16.01 19.95
C VAL A 28 -7.84 17.02 20.38
N ARG A 29 -6.91 17.29 19.46
CA ARG A 29 -5.81 18.24 19.66
C ARG A 29 -6.01 19.46 18.76
N PRO A 30 -5.48 20.64 19.10
CA PRO A 30 -5.54 21.80 18.20
C PRO A 30 -4.98 21.47 16.81
N GLY A 31 -5.73 21.81 15.76
CA GLY A 31 -5.36 21.52 14.35
C GLY A 31 -5.64 20.09 13.88
N TRP A 32 -6.21 19.24 14.74
CA TRP A 32 -6.62 17.87 14.44
C TRP A 32 -8.13 17.77 14.37
N THR A 33 -8.61 16.76 13.65
CA THR A 33 -10.03 16.45 13.51
C THR A 33 -10.26 14.95 13.77
N THR A 34 -11.47 14.62 14.22
CA THR A 34 -11.90 13.24 14.42
C THR A 34 -12.72 12.80 13.22
N VAL A 35 -12.43 11.60 12.72
CA VAL A 35 -13.20 10.96 11.66
C VAL A 35 -13.85 9.70 12.22
N ASN A 36 -15.16 9.59 12.05
CA ASN A 36 -15.91 8.37 12.29
C ASN A 36 -15.61 7.40 11.14
N VAL A 37 -14.87 6.33 11.43
CA VAL A 37 -14.43 5.38 10.40
C VAL A 37 -15.64 4.60 9.92
N ARG A 38 -15.72 4.37 8.60
CA ARG A 38 -16.71 3.48 7.96
C ARG A 38 -16.05 2.27 7.34
N ALA A 39 -14.85 2.48 6.79
CA ALA A 39 -14.02 1.40 6.30
C ALA A 39 -12.54 1.74 6.49
N ALA A 40 -11.75 0.73 6.80
CA ALA A 40 -10.30 0.78 6.85
C ALA A 40 -9.73 -0.40 6.05
N SER A 41 -8.48 -0.36 5.60
CA SER A 41 -7.91 -1.46 4.82
C SER A 41 -6.56 -1.94 5.35
N LEU A 42 -6.33 -3.25 5.30
CA LEU A 42 -5.10 -3.87 5.79
C LEU A 42 -3.94 -3.65 4.82
N ASN A 43 -2.75 -3.46 5.38
CA ASN A 43 -1.47 -3.38 4.70
C ASN A 43 -0.46 -4.30 5.38
N HIS A 44 0.58 -4.71 4.64
CA HIS A 44 1.69 -5.47 5.24
C HIS A 44 2.39 -4.69 6.36
N HIS A 45 2.29 -3.36 6.34
CA HIS A 45 2.77 -2.51 7.43
C HIS A 45 2.14 -2.88 8.77
N ASP A 46 0.86 -3.25 8.83
CA ASP A 46 0.21 -3.65 10.07
C ASP A 46 0.85 -4.91 10.68
N LEU A 47 1.26 -5.88 9.83
CA LEU A 47 2.03 -7.04 10.26
C LEU A 47 3.46 -6.67 10.69
N TRP A 48 4.07 -5.68 10.04
CA TRP A 48 5.41 -5.20 10.40
C TRP A 48 5.41 -4.44 11.73
N THR A 49 4.38 -3.65 12.02
CA THR A 49 4.17 -3.01 13.32
C THR A 49 4.06 -4.06 14.42
N LEU A 50 3.29 -5.14 14.20
CA LEU A 50 3.22 -6.26 15.15
C LEU A 50 4.58 -6.96 15.38
N ARG A 51 5.50 -6.88 14.40
CA ARG A 51 6.89 -7.35 14.53
C ARG A 51 7.85 -6.31 15.11
N GLY A 52 7.38 -5.12 15.49
CA GLY A 52 8.21 -4.05 16.05
C GLY A 52 9.01 -3.27 15.00
N VAL A 53 8.58 -3.26 13.74
CA VAL A 53 9.18 -2.41 12.71
C VAL A 53 8.48 -1.05 12.74
N GLY A 54 9.25 0.04 12.91
CA GLY A 54 8.70 1.40 12.96
C GLY A 54 8.08 1.79 14.30
N ILE A 55 8.11 0.89 15.30
CA ILE A 55 7.50 1.09 16.62
C ILE A 55 8.36 0.46 17.73
N THR A 56 8.23 0.96 18.96
CA THR A 56 8.87 0.42 20.18
C THR A 56 7.82 -0.02 21.20
N GLU A 57 8.20 -0.86 22.17
CA GLU A 57 7.31 -1.31 23.27
C GLU A 57 6.68 -0.14 24.04
N GLU A 58 7.39 0.99 24.17
CA GLU A 58 6.90 2.20 24.84
C GLU A 58 5.71 2.85 24.13
N SER A 59 5.49 2.54 22.85
CA SER A 59 4.39 3.07 22.05
C SER A 59 3.12 2.23 22.16
N LEU A 60 3.17 1.10 22.88
CA LEU A 60 2.04 0.19 23.03
C LEU A 60 1.15 0.57 24.22
N PRO A 61 -0.15 0.24 24.15
CA PRO A 61 -0.86 -0.36 23.02
C PRO A 61 -1.11 0.61 21.86
N MET A 62 -0.96 0.12 20.63
CA MET A 62 -1.08 0.89 19.39
C MET A 62 -2.23 0.35 18.52
N ILE A 63 -3.27 1.15 18.29
CA ILE A 63 -4.31 0.85 17.30
C ILE A 63 -3.65 0.75 15.93
N LEU A 64 -3.92 -0.35 15.23
CA LEU A 64 -3.34 -0.66 13.92
C LEU A 64 -4.14 0.02 12.78
N GLY A 65 -3.63 -0.04 11.54
CA GLY A 65 -4.31 0.47 10.36
C GLY A 65 -3.81 1.84 9.90
N CYS A 66 -3.37 1.91 8.64
CA CYS A 66 -2.94 3.16 8.00
C CYS A 66 -4.02 3.82 7.14
N ASP A 67 -5.02 3.06 6.74
CA ASP A 67 -5.95 3.40 5.68
C ASP A 67 -7.35 3.59 6.25
N ALA A 68 -8.04 4.68 5.90
CA ALA A 68 -9.45 4.85 6.23
C ALA A 68 -10.23 5.73 5.26
N ALA A 69 -11.51 5.44 5.16
CA ALA A 69 -12.53 6.35 4.68
C ALA A 69 -13.70 6.38 5.69
N GLY A 70 -14.29 7.55 5.86
CA GLY A 70 -15.27 7.77 6.92
C GLY A 70 -15.95 9.13 6.80
N VAL A 71 -16.53 9.58 7.90
CA VAL A 71 -17.26 10.84 7.96
C VAL A 71 -16.59 11.77 8.97
N ASP A 72 -16.28 13.00 8.56
CA ASP A 72 -15.71 14.01 9.45
C ASP A 72 -16.78 14.62 10.40
N ALA A 73 -16.36 15.56 11.25
CA ALA A 73 -17.24 16.21 12.22
C ALA A 73 -18.40 17.00 11.58
N ASP A 74 -18.24 17.46 10.34
CA ASP A 74 -19.24 18.24 9.60
C ASP A 74 -20.17 17.36 8.76
N GLY A 75 -19.98 16.05 8.77
CA GLY A 75 -20.78 15.10 8.00
C GLY A 75 -20.27 14.85 6.58
N ASN A 76 -19.08 15.34 6.21
CA ASN A 76 -18.52 15.11 4.89
C ASN A 76 -17.90 13.72 4.78
N GLU A 77 -18.07 13.07 3.63
CA GLU A 77 -17.39 11.82 3.33
C GLU A 77 -15.92 12.07 2.95
N VAL A 78 -15.01 11.45 3.67
CA VAL A 78 -13.57 11.73 3.59
C VAL A 78 -12.74 10.45 3.46
N VAL A 79 -11.53 10.63 2.94
CA VAL A 79 -10.46 9.62 2.89
C VAL A 79 -9.20 10.20 3.52
N LEU A 80 -8.46 9.38 4.27
CA LEU A 80 -7.31 9.84 5.05
C LEU A 80 -6.00 9.60 4.32
N HIS A 81 -5.12 10.60 4.31
CA HIS A 81 -3.70 10.43 3.96
C HIS A 81 -2.92 9.98 5.19
N SER A 82 -2.27 8.82 5.11
CA SER A 82 -1.67 8.15 6.28
C SER A 82 -0.35 8.77 6.75
N VAL A 83 0.30 9.63 5.96
CA VAL A 83 1.62 10.19 6.27
C VAL A 83 1.47 11.53 6.98
N ILE A 84 1.85 11.58 8.26
CA ILE A 84 1.81 12.79 9.09
C ILE A 84 3.20 13.40 9.13
N GLY A 85 3.29 14.74 9.01
CA GLY A 85 4.54 15.48 9.15
C GLY A 85 5.45 15.51 7.91
N GLN A 86 5.07 14.89 6.79
CA GLN A 86 5.87 14.89 5.56
C GLN A 86 6.27 16.30 5.08
N THR A 87 5.35 17.25 5.20
CA THR A 87 5.53 18.65 4.80
C THR A 87 5.52 19.62 5.99
N GLY A 88 5.56 19.08 7.22
CA GLY A 88 5.36 19.86 8.45
C GLY A 88 3.95 20.42 8.67
N HIS A 89 2.99 20.18 7.77
CA HIS A 89 1.61 20.64 7.92
C HIS A 89 0.84 19.78 8.92
N GLY A 90 0.01 20.41 9.75
CA GLY A 90 -0.82 19.72 10.75
C GLY A 90 -0.06 19.22 11.99
N VAL A 91 1.27 19.36 11.99
CA VAL A 91 2.18 19.10 13.11
C VAL A 91 3.27 20.18 13.14
N GLY A 92 4.30 20.06 13.98
CA GLY A 92 5.40 21.02 14.00
C GLY A 92 6.36 20.86 12.81
N ALA A 93 6.98 21.94 12.32
CA ALA A 93 7.90 21.92 11.18
C ALA A 93 9.16 21.03 11.37
N ARG A 94 9.50 20.69 12.62
CA ARG A 94 10.64 19.80 12.95
C ARG A 94 10.21 18.37 13.21
N GLU A 95 8.92 18.10 13.13
CA GLU A 95 8.39 16.76 13.32
C GLU A 95 8.84 15.87 12.18
N LYS A 96 9.45 14.73 12.53
CA LYS A 96 9.83 13.73 11.53
C LYS A 96 8.56 13.12 10.93
N PRO A 97 8.54 12.85 9.61
CA PRO A 97 7.43 12.14 8.98
C PRO A 97 7.20 10.79 9.66
N SER A 98 5.93 10.44 9.84
CA SER A 98 5.51 9.15 10.39
C SER A 98 4.25 8.68 9.68
N ILE A 99 4.10 7.36 9.57
CA ILE A 99 2.88 6.74 9.09
C ILE A 99 1.98 6.46 10.30
N LEU A 100 0.66 6.57 10.13
CA LEU A 100 -0.28 6.02 11.12
C LEU A 100 0.11 4.59 11.50
N THR A 101 -0.10 4.23 12.77
CA THR A 101 0.37 3.02 13.46
C THR A 101 1.88 2.92 13.74
N GLU A 102 2.64 4.02 13.61
CA GLU A 102 4.01 4.13 14.14
C GLU A 102 4.04 5.03 15.39
N ARG A 103 3.94 6.36 15.20
CA ARG A 103 3.88 7.34 16.28
C ARG A 103 2.44 7.67 16.70
N TYR A 104 1.51 7.56 15.77
CA TYR A 104 0.12 7.96 15.91
C TYR A 104 -0.80 6.75 15.82
N GLN A 105 -1.88 6.75 16.61
CA GLN A 105 -2.88 5.67 16.63
C GLN A 105 -3.49 5.49 15.23
N GLY A 106 -3.70 4.24 14.84
CA GLY A 106 -4.19 3.85 13.53
C GLY A 106 -5.72 3.90 13.37
N THR A 107 -6.19 3.30 12.27
CA THR A 107 -7.56 3.43 11.77
C THR A 107 -8.46 2.23 12.03
N PHE A 108 -7.96 1.13 12.59
CA PHE A 108 -8.78 -0.03 12.96
C PHE A 108 -9.52 0.22 14.28
N ALA A 109 -10.35 1.26 14.31
CA ALA A 109 -11.19 1.66 15.42
C ALA A 109 -12.42 2.42 14.90
N GLU A 110 -13.45 2.57 15.74
CA GLU A 110 -14.66 3.35 15.41
C GLU A 110 -14.36 4.81 15.08
N GLN A 111 -13.32 5.38 15.68
CA GLN A 111 -12.89 6.75 15.44
C GLN A 111 -11.36 6.83 15.37
N VAL A 112 -10.87 7.78 14.57
CA VAL A 112 -9.46 8.14 14.50
C VAL A 112 -9.30 9.65 14.49
N THR A 113 -8.28 10.16 15.17
CA THR A 113 -7.88 11.57 15.05
C THR A 113 -6.66 11.71 14.15
N VAL A 114 -6.72 12.67 13.24
CA VAL A 114 -5.61 13.03 12.34
C VAL A 114 -5.51 14.54 12.24
N PRO A 115 -4.36 15.11 11.81
CA PRO A 115 -4.33 16.52 11.44
C PRO A 115 -5.37 16.81 10.37
N ALA A 116 -6.05 17.97 10.45
CA ALA A 116 -7.05 18.34 9.43
C ALA A 116 -6.44 18.37 8.01
N TRP A 117 -5.13 18.62 7.91
CA TRP A 117 -4.38 18.53 6.67
C TRP A 117 -4.40 17.14 6.02
N ASN A 118 -4.53 16.07 6.79
CA ASN A 118 -4.50 14.69 6.31
C ASN A 118 -5.87 14.21 5.80
N VAL A 119 -6.88 15.06 5.81
CA VAL A 119 -8.23 14.73 5.34
C VAL A 119 -8.41 15.21 3.90
N LEU A 120 -8.91 14.33 3.04
CA LEU A 120 -9.26 14.62 1.65
C LEU A 120 -10.74 14.27 1.40
N PRO A 121 -11.43 14.98 0.49
CA PRO A 121 -12.78 14.62 0.10
C PRO A 121 -12.78 13.25 -0.59
N LYS A 122 -13.70 12.37 -0.18
CA LYS A 122 -13.93 11.10 -0.85
C LYS A 122 -14.71 11.35 -2.16
N PRO A 123 -14.26 10.82 -3.31
CA PRO A 123 -15.08 10.83 -4.52
C PRO A 123 -16.42 10.13 -4.26
N LYS A 124 -17.51 10.72 -4.74
CA LYS A 124 -18.88 10.17 -4.58
C LYS A 124 -19.05 8.83 -5.32
N GLU A 125 -18.24 8.61 -6.35
CA GLU A 125 -18.27 7.42 -7.21
C GLU A 125 -17.72 6.18 -6.50
N LEU A 126 -16.90 6.36 -5.47
CA LEU A 126 -16.31 5.28 -4.69
C LEU A 126 -17.14 5.02 -3.45
N SER A 127 -17.29 3.75 -3.07
CA SER A 127 -17.75 3.38 -1.72
C SER A 127 -16.68 3.69 -0.67
N PHE A 128 -17.05 3.66 0.62
CA PHE A 128 -16.06 3.76 1.70
C PHE A 128 -15.02 2.64 1.64
N ALA A 129 -15.45 1.40 1.38
CA ALA A 129 -14.56 0.24 1.26
C ALA A 129 -13.53 0.42 0.14
N GLU A 130 -13.97 0.94 -1.02
CA GLU A 130 -13.07 1.23 -2.13
C GLU A 130 -12.14 2.41 -1.81
N ALA A 131 -12.67 3.51 -1.30
CA ALA A 131 -11.85 4.68 -0.96
C ALA A 131 -10.77 4.35 0.10
N ALA A 132 -11.09 3.50 1.09
CA ALA A 132 -10.15 3.06 2.11
C ALA A 132 -8.99 2.22 1.55
N CYS A 133 -9.12 1.61 0.36
CA CYS A 133 -8.02 0.85 -0.24
C CYS A 133 -6.91 1.73 -0.85
N LEU A 134 -7.19 3.03 -1.03
CA LEU A 134 -6.36 3.92 -1.82
C LEU A 134 -5.12 4.50 -1.12
N PRO A 135 -5.17 4.92 0.16
CA PRO A 135 -4.15 5.81 0.71
C PRO A 135 -2.75 5.22 0.89
N THR A 136 -2.64 3.90 1.08
CA THR A 136 -1.33 3.24 1.22
C THR A 136 -0.94 2.48 -0.05
N ALA A 137 -1.62 1.36 -0.33
CA ALA A 137 -1.15 0.43 -1.36
C ALA A 137 -1.28 1.00 -2.78
N TRP A 138 -2.43 1.60 -3.10
CA TRP A 138 -2.67 2.18 -4.42
C TRP A 138 -1.93 3.50 -4.61
N LEU A 139 -1.83 4.34 -3.58
CA LEU A 139 -1.00 5.54 -3.62
C LEU A 139 0.47 5.20 -3.89
N THR A 140 0.98 4.14 -3.25
CA THR A 140 2.34 3.65 -3.52
C THR A 140 2.47 3.22 -4.98
N ALA A 141 1.53 2.42 -5.51
CA ALA A 141 1.55 2.01 -6.91
C ALA A 141 1.47 3.20 -7.88
N TYR A 142 0.62 4.18 -7.59
CA TYR A 142 0.47 5.42 -8.35
C TYR A 142 1.80 6.18 -8.42
N ARG A 143 2.45 6.42 -7.28
CA ARG A 143 3.76 7.07 -7.21
C ARG A 143 4.82 6.27 -7.97
N MET A 144 4.84 4.95 -7.82
CA MET A 144 5.81 4.11 -8.52
C MET A 144 5.69 4.25 -10.03
N LEU A 145 4.46 4.21 -10.57
CA LEU A 145 4.21 4.32 -12.01
C LEU A 145 4.42 5.74 -12.54
N PHE A 146 3.78 6.72 -11.94
CA PHE A 146 3.59 8.05 -12.55
C PHE A 146 4.60 9.09 -12.08
N THR A 147 5.26 8.87 -10.94
CA THR A 147 6.29 9.78 -10.42
C THR A 147 7.69 9.22 -10.63
N ASN A 148 7.90 7.94 -10.31
CA ASN A 148 9.24 7.37 -10.20
C ASN A 148 9.72 6.62 -11.43
N ALA A 149 8.86 5.88 -12.12
CA ALA A 149 9.28 5.00 -13.22
C ALA A 149 9.67 5.77 -14.49
N GLY A 150 9.10 6.96 -14.70
CA GLY A 150 9.33 7.76 -15.90
C GLY A 150 8.71 7.19 -17.18
N VAL A 151 7.71 6.31 -17.03
CA VAL A 151 7.01 5.63 -18.13
C VAL A 151 5.93 6.52 -18.75
N ARG A 152 5.64 6.26 -20.03
CA ARG A 152 4.64 6.94 -20.85
C ARG A 152 3.66 5.92 -21.44
N PRO A 153 2.45 6.34 -21.86
CA PRO A 153 1.54 5.46 -22.59
C PRO A 153 2.26 4.75 -23.75
N GLY A 154 2.08 3.43 -23.86
CA GLY A 154 2.78 2.55 -24.80
C GLY A 154 4.03 1.86 -24.24
N ASP A 155 4.65 2.39 -23.18
CA ASP A 155 5.79 1.76 -22.52
C ASP A 155 5.39 0.47 -21.80
N SER A 156 6.37 -0.42 -21.68
CA SER A 156 6.20 -1.75 -21.07
C SER A 156 6.68 -1.77 -19.62
N VAL A 157 5.88 -2.34 -18.73
CA VAL A 157 6.16 -2.41 -17.30
C VAL A 157 5.98 -3.82 -16.79
N LEU A 158 6.97 -4.35 -16.07
CA LEU A 158 6.86 -5.61 -15.34
C LEU A 158 6.45 -5.36 -13.90
N VAL A 159 5.37 -6.00 -13.45
CA VAL A 159 4.95 -6.04 -12.05
C VAL A 159 5.34 -7.39 -11.43
N GLN A 160 6.18 -7.35 -10.40
CA GLN A 160 6.62 -8.57 -9.71
C GLN A 160 5.62 -8.98 -8.63
N GLY A 161 5.24 -10.27 -8.60
CA GLY A 161 4.43 -10.85 -7.52
C GLY A 161 2.96 -10.39 -7.51
N ALA A 162 2.22 -10.73 -8.57
CA ALA A 162 0.79 -10.44 -8.66
C ALA A 162 -0.01 -11.08 -7.51
N GLY A 163 -0.82 -10.25 -6.85
CA GLY A 163 -1.72 -10.65 -5.77
C GLY A 163 -1.77 -9.67 -4.61
N GLY A 164 -0.67 -8.98 -4.30
CA GLY A 164 -0.67 -7.97 -3.25
C GLY A 164 -1.42 -6.69 -3.65
N GLY A 165 -1.76 -5.86 -2.67
CA GLY A 165 -2.45 -4.58 -2.89
C GLY A 165 -1.70 -3.64 -3.84
N VAL A 166 -0.38 -3.50 -3.70
CA VAL A 166 0.44 -2.65 -4.59
C VAL A 166 0.51 -3.24 -6.01
N ALA A 167 0.75 -4.55 -6.12
CA ALA A 167 0.87 -5.21 -7.42
C ALA A 167 -0.43 -5.16 -8.23
N THR A 168 -1.57 -5.47 -7.59
CA THR A 168 -2.89 -5.38 -8.24
C THR A 168 -3.24 -3.95 -8.61
N ALA A 169 -2.93 -2.96 -7.77
CA ALA A 169 -3.07 -1.54 -8.10
C ALA A 169 -2.21 -1.15 -9.31
N ALA A 170 -0.94 -1.56 -9.34
CA ALA A 170 -0.03 -1.23 -10.43
C ALA A 170 -0.53 -1.79 -11.77
N ILE A 171 -1.10 -2.99 -11.78
CA ILE A 171 -1.69 -3.59 -12.98
C ILE A 171 -2.88 -2.75 -13.46
N VAL A 172 -3.84 -2.48 -12.57
CA VAL A 172 -5.08 -1.77 -12.94
C VAL A 172 -4.78 -0.33 -13.37
N LEU A 173 -3.99 0.40 -12.59
CA LEU A 173 -3.64 1.80 -12.87
C LEU A 173 -2.81 1.90 -14.15
N GLY A 174 -1.84 1.00 -14.33
CA GLY A 174 -0.97 1.01 -15.49
C GLY A 174 -1.72 0.69 -16.79
N ALA A 175 -2.57 -0.33 -16.78
CA ALA A 175 -3.41 -0.67 -17.92
C ALA A 175 -4.35 0.48 -18.30
N ALA A 176 -5.01 1.10 -17.30
CA ALA A 176 -5.90 2.25 -17.52
C ALA A 176 -5.17 3.51 -18.03
N ALA A 177 -3.86 3.62 -17.77
CA ALA A 177 -3.00 4.69 -18.29
C ALA A 177 -2.43 4.40 -19.69
N GLY A 178 -2.77 3.25 -20.29
CA GLY A 178 -2.27 2.85 -21.61
C GLY A 178 -0.84 2.27 -21.58
N LEU A 179 -0.38 1.77 -20.43
CA LEU A 179 0.88 1.04 -20.33
C LEU A 179 0.69 -0.43 -20.71
N ARG A 180 1.74 -1.05 -21.24
CA ARG A 180 1.80 -2.48 -21.54
C ARG A 180 2.26 -3.25 -20.30
N ILE A 181 1.30 -3.73 -19.51
CA ILE A 181 1.59 -4.37 -18.23
C ILE A 181 1.88 -5.86 -18.39
N PHE A 182 3.08 -6.26 -17.97
CA PHE A 182 3.43 -7.67 -17.73
C PHE A 182 3.41 -7.94 -16.24
N ALA A 183 2.98 -9.13 -15.82
CA ALA A 183 2.99 -9.50 -14.41
C ALA A 183 3.56 -10.89 -14.18
N THR A 184 4.24 -11.09 -13.04
CA THR A 184 4.70 -12.42 -12.62
C THR A 184 3.97 -12.89 -11.39
N SER A 185 3.74 -14.20 -11.27
CA SER A 185 3.38 -14.82 -9.99
C SER A 185 3.77 -16.28 -9.97
N ARG A 186 4.09 -16.80 -8.79
CA ARG A 186 4.30 -18.24 -8.57
C ARG A 186 2.98 -19.02 -8.61
N ASP A 187 1.86 -18.34 -8.41
CA ASP A 187 0.51 -18.91 -8.35
C ASP A 187 -0.22 -18.69 -9.67
N GLU A 188 -0.67 -19.79 -10.28
CA GLU A 188 -1.40 -19.79 -11.55
C GLU A 188 -2.74 -19.06 -11.49
N ALA A 189 -3.50 -19.26 -10.43
CA ALA A 189 -4.78 -18.58 -10.27
C ALA A 189 -4.59 -17.05 -10.16
N LYS A 190 -3.50 -16.61 -9.52
CA LYS A 190 -3.17 -15.17 -9.45
C LYS A 190 -2.70 -14.62 -10.80
N ARG A 191 -2.03 -15.41 -11.65
CA ARG A 191 -1.70 -15.02 -13.03
C ARG A 191 -2.98 -14.82 -13.85
N GLU A 192 -3.91 -15.76 -13.81
CA GLU A 192 -5.19 -15.64 -14.52
C GLU A 192 -6.00 -14.42 -14.07
N ARG A 193 -6.03 -14.15 -12.76
CA ARG A 193 -6.67 -12.94 -12.24
C ARG A 193 -5.96 -11.66 -12.68
N ALA A 194 -4.62 -11.66 -12.80
CA ALA A 194 -3.87 -10.50 -13.28
C ALA A 194 -4.19 -10.16 -14.74
N LEU A 195 -4.41 -11.15 -15.61
CA LEU A 195 -4.89 -10.93 -16.98
C LEU A 195 -6.25 -10.22 -16.97
N LYS A 196 -7.19 -10.67 -16.13
CA LYS A 196 -8.51 -10.05 -15.98
C LYS A 196 -8.46 -8.60 -15.46
N LEU A 197 -7.39 -8.22 -14.75
CA LEU A 197 -7.17 -6.85 -14.29
C LEU A 197 -6.58 -5.92 -15.36
N GLY A 198 -6.19 -6.45 -16.52
CA GLY A 198 -5.60 -5.68 -17.62
C GLY A 198 -4.11 -5.89 -17.83
N ALA A 199 -3.49 -6.90 -17.22
CA ALA A 199 -2.17 -7.32 -17.65
C ALA A 199 -2.23 -7.84 -19.11
N GLU A 200 -1.33 -7.36 -19.96
CA GLU A 200 -1.17 -7.81 -21.35
C GLU A 200 -0.65 -9.25 -21.41
N ALA A 201 0.26 -9.61 -20.51
CA ALA A 201 0.83 -10.95 -20.42
C ALA A 201 1.24 -11.29 -18.98
N VAL A 202 1.20 -12.59 -18.65
CA VAL A 202 1.56 -13.10 -17.33
C VAL A 202 2.54 -14.26 -17.43
N PHE A 203 3.44 -14.34 -16.46
CA PHE A 203 4.57 -15.27 -16.48
C PHE A 203 4.78 -15.91 -15.11
N ALA A 204 5.36 -17.12 -15.09
CA ALA A 204 5.83 -17.70 -13.84
C ALA A 204 6.96 -16.84 -13.25
N THR A 205 7.14 -16.88 -11.93
CA THR A 205 8.22 -16.13 -11.28
C THR A 205 9.59 -16.54 -11.83
N GLY A 206 10.34 -15.58 -12.35
CA GLY A 206 11.68 -15.79 -12.91
C GLY A 206 11.70 -16.26 -14.37
N GLU A 207 10.54 -16.49 -14.98
CA GLU A 207 10.42 -16.87 -16.38
C GLU A 207 10.91 -15.74 -17.29
N ARG A 208 11.69 -16.10 -18.32
CA ARG A 208 12.25 -15.14 -19.26
C ARG A 208 11.13 -14.47 -20.08
N LEU A 209 11.02 -13.16 -19.95
CA LEU A 209 10.10 -12.35 -20.73
C LEU A 209 10.43 -12.38 -22.25
N PRO A 210 9.41 -12.24 -23.12
CA PRO A 210 9.61 -12.19 -24.58
C PRO A 210 10.39 -10.94 -25.02
N GLN A 211 10.32 -9.88 -24.24
CA GLN A 211 11.07 -8.64 -24.43
C GLN A 211 11.49 -8.05 -23.09
N ARG A 212 12.51 -7.22 -23.12
CA ARG A 212 12.87 -6.38 -21.97
C ARG A 212 11.88 -5.23 -21.83
N VAL A 213 11.68 -4.76 -20.60
CA VAL A 213 10.70 -3.74 -20.24
C VAL A 213 11.34 -2.39 -19.90
N ASP A 214 10.56 -1.32 -19.99
CA ASP A 214 10.99 0.06 -19.71
C ASP A 214 11.09 0.30 -18.19
N ALA A 215 10.17 -0.30 -17.42
CA ALA A 215 10.23 -0.26 -15.96
C ALA A 215 9.85 -1.58 -15.29
N VAL A 216 10.29 -1.74 -14.04
CA VAL A 216 9.88 -2.83 -13.15
C VAL A 216 9.33 -2.25 -11.86
N ILE A 217 8.16 -2.74 -11.44
CA ILE A 217 7.53 -2.48 -10.14
C ILE A 217 7.89 -3.66 -9.22
N GLU A 218 8.77 -3.39 -8.26
CA GLU A 218 9.36 -4.39 -7.37
C GLU A 218 8.81 -4.23 -5.94
N THR A 219 8.09 -5.23 -5.47
CA THR A 219 7.53 -5.28 -4.11
C THR A 219 7.98 -6.52 -3.32
N VAL A 220 8.64 -7.47 -3.99
CA VAL A 220 8.98 -8.79 -3.44
C VAL A 220 10.40 -8.78 -2.86
N GLY A 221 11.36 -8.15 -3.53
CA GLY A 221 12.73 -7.97 -3.02
C GLY A 221 13.68 -9.11 -3.40
N ALA A 222 14.40 -9.68 -2.41
CA ALA A 222 15.53 -10.58 -2.64
C ALA A 222 15.26 -11.75 -3.60
N ALA A 223 14.07 -12.35 -3.56
CA ALA A 223 13.71 -13.50 -4.40
C ALA A 223 13.57 -13.17 -5.89
N THR A 224 13.19 -11.94 -6.24
CA THR A 224 12.91 -11.51 -7.62
C THR A 224 13.95 -10.53 -8.18
N TRP A 225 14.81 -9.97 -7.32
CA TRP A 225 15.78 -8.94 -7.67
C TRP A 225 16.54 -9.19 -8.97
N SER A 226 17.20 -10.36 -9.09
CA SER A 226 18.01 -10.66 -10.28
C SER A 226 17.15 -10.70 -11.55
N HIS A 227 15.93 -11.23 -11.47
CA HIS A 227 14.98 -11.23 -12.58
C HIS A 227 14.56 -9.80 -12.95
N SER A 228 14.26 -8.96 -11.97
CA SER A 228 13.88 -7.55 -12.15
C SER A 228 14.98 -6.77 -12.89
N VAL A 229 16.22 -6.83 -12.41
CA VAL A 229 17.36 -6.13 -13.06
C VAL A 229 17.62 -6.71 -14.47
N LYS A 230 17.47 -8.02 -14.66
CA LYS A 230 17.67 -8.67 -15.97
C LYS A 230 16.58 -8.35 -16.99
N SER A 231 15.37 -8.03 -16.53
CA SER A 231 14.22 -7.73 -17.37
C SER A 231 14.25 -6.34 -18.00
N LEU A 232 15.09 -5.42 -17.49
CA LEU A 232 15.13 -4.04 -17.98
C LEU A 232 15.85 -3.86 -19.33
N LYS A 233 15.31 -2.95 -20.14
CA LYS A 233 16.01 -2.33 -21.28
C LYS A 233 17.16 -1.46 -20.75
N PRO A 234 18.19 -1.17 -21.58
CA PRO A 234 19.16 -0.11 -21.26
C PRO A 234 18.43 1.21 -20.92
N GLY A 235 18.87 1.91 -19.88
CA GLY A 235 18.26 3.13 -19.36
C GLY A 235 16.97 2.94 -18.54
N GLY A 236 16.48 1.70 -18.41
CA GLY A 236 15.22 1.39 -17.74
C GLY A 236 15.26 1.56 -16.22
N THR A 237 14.07 1.66 -15.61
CA THR A 237 13.90 1.99 -14.19
C THR A 237 13.31 0.83 -13.38
N LEU A 238 14.02 0.36 -12.35
CA LEU A 238 13.45 -0.49 -11.31
C LEU A 238 12.98 0.41 -10.17
N VAL A 239 11.68 0.41 -9.89
CA VAL A 239 11.11 1.10 -8.73
C VAL A 239 10.81 0.07 -7.64
N ILE A 240 11.39 0.23 -6.45
CA ILE A 240 11.25 -0.69 -5.32
C ILE A 240 10.49 -0.03 -4.17
N SER A 241 9.43 -0.68 -3.68
CA SER A 241 8.63 -0.18 -2.55
C SER A 241 8.46 -1.19 -1.40
N GLY A 242 9.08 -2.36 -1.53
CA GLY A 242 8.95 -3.43 -0.55
C GLY A 242 9.96 -4.54 -0.80
N ALA A 243 10.15 -5.37 0.21
CA ALA A 243 11.10 -6.46 0.20
C ALA A 243 10.57 -7.64 1.02
N THR A 244 9.33 -8.09 0.73
CA THR A 244 8.64 -9.15 1.48
C THR A 244 9.44 -10.44 1.62
N SER A 245 10.26 -10.79 0.62
CA SER A 245 11.13 -11.98 0.64
C SER A 245 12.52 -11.73 1.25
N GLY A 246 12.78 -10.52 1.75
CA GLY A 246 14.03 -10.11 2.37
C GLY A 246 14.74 -8.96 1.65
N PHE A 247 15.58 -8.25 2.41
CA PHE A 247 16.30 -7.03 1.97
C PHE A 247 17.66 -7.30 1.32
N THR A 248 18.13 -8.55 1.35
CA THR A 248 19.49 -8.92 0.92
C THR A 248 19.43 -9.87 -0.29
N PRO A 249 19.48 -9.37 -1.53
CA PRO A 249 19.56 -10.23 -2.70
C PRO A 249 20.92 -10.95 -2.75
N LYS A 250 20.95 -12.12 -3.40
CA LYS A 250 22.18 -12.93 -3.55
C LYS A 250 23.28 -12.25 -4.37
N SER A 251 22.91 -11.36 -5.28
CA SER A 251 23.82 -10.55 -6.09
C SER A 251 23.22 -9.16 -6.30
N GLY A 252 24.05 -8.12 -6.21
CA GLY A 252 23.64 -6.75 -6.50
C GLY A 252 23.49 -6.44 -7.99
N GLU A 253 24.06 -7.26 -8.89
CA GLU A 253 24.05 -7.06 -10.35
C GLU A 253 24.67 -5.73 -10.82
N LEU A 254 25.65 -5.22 -10.06
CA LEU A 254 26.29 -3.92 -10.27
C LEU A 254 26.80 -3.75 -11.71
N ASN A 255 27.45 -4.79 -12.26
CA ASN A 255 28.00 -4.78 -13.63
C ASN A 255 26.91 -4.43 -14.66
N ARG A 256 25.74 -5.06 -14.54
CA ARG A 256 24.61 -4.79 -15.42
C ARG A 256 24.01 -3.40 -15.18
N ILE A 257 23.89 -2.99 -13.91
CA ILE A 257 23.31 -1.69 -13.55
C ILE A 257 24.13 -0.56 -14.17
N PHE A 258 25.46 -0.56 -14.01
CA PHE A 258 26.26 0.55 -14.53
C PHE A 258 26.45 0.49 -16.06
N PHE A 259 26.63 -0.68 -16.67
CA PHE A 259 26.83 -0.76 -18.13
C PHE A 259 25.56 -0.49 -18.94
N LEU A 260 24.38 -0.82 -18.39
CA LEU A 260 23.11 -0.55 -19.04
C LEU A 260 22.45 0.73 -18.53
N GLU A 261 23.13 1.51 -17.69
CA GLU A 261 22.64 2.78 -17.12
C GLU A 261 21.25 2.64 -16.49
N LEU A 262 21.03 1.52 -15.78
CA LEU A 262 19.76 1.24 -15.11
C LEU A 262 19.58 2.16 -13.91
N LYS A 263 18.33 2.55 -13.65
CA LYS A 263 17.96 3.38 -12.50
C LYS A 263 17.30 2.51 -11.44
N ILE A 264 17.79 2.58 -10.20
CA ILE A 264 17.18 1.92 -9.04
C ILE A 264 16.58 3.02 -8.16
N VAL A 265 15.25 3.06 -8.05
CA VAL A 265 14.52 4.15 -7.38
C VAL A 265 13.70 3.59 -6.23
N GLY A 266 13.92 4.09 -5.02
CA GLY A 266 13.10 3.78 -3.86
C GLY A 266 11.76 4.53 -3.88
N SER A 267 10.70 3.87 -3.43
CA SER A 267 9.36 4.46 -3.34
C SER A 267 8.66 4.05 -2.06
N THR A 268 8.28 5.03 -1.24
CA THR A 268 7.52 4.79 -0.01
C THR A 268 6.30 5.69 0.00
N MET A 269 5.10 5.12 0.20
CA MET A 269 3.84 5.85 0.27
C MET A 269 3.65 6.78 -0.95
N GLY A 270 3.05 7.95 -0.74
CA GLY A 270 2.99 9.08 -1.66
C GLY A 270 2.58 10.36 -0.94
N SER A 271 2.63 11.49 -1.64
CA SER A 271 2.21 12.78 -1.11
C SER A 271 0.68 12.94 -1.11
N LYS A 272 0.18 13.96 -0.42
CA LYS A 272 -1.25 14.32 -0.42
C LYS A 272 -1.72 14.69 -1.84
N GLU A 273 -0.87 15.36 -2.61
CA GLU A 273 -1.13 15.76 -3.99
C GLU A 273 -1.23 14.53 -4.90
N GLU A 274 -0.35 13.54 -4.71
CA GLU A 274 -0.41 12.26 -5.41
C GLU A 274 -1.70 11.49 -5.05
N LEU A 275 -2.14 11.50 -3.79
CA LEU A 275 -3.42 10.91 -3.39
C LEU A 275 -4.62 11.64 -4.02
N THR A 276 -4.56 12.96 -4.08
CA THR A 276 -5.58 13.77 -4.78
C THR A 276 -5.66 13.40 -6.26
N GLY A 277 -4.50 13.24 -6.91
CA GLY A 277 -4.39 12.79 -8.31
C GLY A 277 -4.95 11.38 -8.51
N LEU A 278 -4.60 10.45 -7.62
CA LEU A 278 -5.12 9.08 -7.64
C LEU A 278 -6.65 9.03 -7.49
N LEU A 279 -7.22 9.75 -6.52
CA LEU A 279 -8.67 9.82 -6.31
C LEU A 279 -9.38 10.35 -7.56
N SER A 280 -8.84 11.41 -8.15
CA SER A 280 -9.36 12.03 -9.37
C SER A 280 -9.27 11.06 -10.56
N PHE A 281 -8.14 10.36 -10.72
CA PHE A 281 -7.94 9.38 -11.78
C PHE A 281 -8.91 8.21 -11.66
N CYS A 282 -9.11 7.69 -10.44
CA CYS A 282 -10.07 6.62 -10.20
C CYS A 282 -11.50 7.03 -10.51
N ALA A 283 -11.92 8.22 -10.09
CA ALA A 283 -13.24 8.76 -10.39
C ALA A 283 -13.43 8.95 -11.90
N ALA A 284 -12.48 9.60 -12.58
CA ALA A 284 -12.57 9.94 -14.00
C ALA A 284 -12.57 8.72 -14.93
N LYS A 285 -11.86 7.65 -14.56
CA LYS A 285 -11.75 6.42 -15.37
C LYS A 285 -12.66 5.30 -14.91
N GLY A 286 -13.47 5.51 -13.87
CA GLY A 286 -14.29 4.45 -13.28
C GLY A 286 -13.46 3.30 -12.70
N ILE A 287 -12.20 3.55 -12.31
CA ILE A 287 -11.33 2.53 -11.76
C ILE A 287 -11.78 2.24 -10.33
N ARG A 288 -11.79 0.95 -9.98
CA ARG A 288 -12.12 0.45 -8.63
C ARG A 288 -10.99 -0.41 -8.08
N PRO A 289 -10.70 -0.30 -6.77
CA PRO A 289 -9.72 -1.16 -6.15
C PRO A 289 -10.16 -2.61 -6.07
N VAL A 290 -9.19 -3.50 -6.23
CA VAL A 290 -9.40 -4.94 -6.13
C VAL A 290 -9.50 -5.30 -4.65
N ILE A 291 -10.70 -5.60 -4.19
CA ILE A 291 -10.98 -6.05 -2.82
C ILE A 291 -11.10 -7.57 -2.83
N ASP A 292 -10.28 -8.24 -2.03
CA ASP A 292 -10.34 -9.70 -1.83
C ASP A 292 -11.49 -10.07 -0.91
N SER A 293 -11.59 -9.37 0.22
CA SER A 293 -12.60 -9.62 1.23
C SER A 293 -12.91 -8.37 2.04
N THR A 294 -14.16 -8.27 2.45
CA THR A 294 -14.64 -7.28 3.41
C THR A 294 -15.09 -8.01 4.67
N LEU A 295 -14.58 -7.61 5.82
CA LEU A 295 -14.86 -8.20 7.13
C LEU A 295 -15.29 -7.10 8.10
N PRO A 296 -16.18 -7.36 9.07
CA PRO A 296 -16.37 -6.45 10.18
C PRO A 296 -15.10 -6.37 11.06
N LEU A 297 -14.91 -5.23 11.73
CA LEU A 297 -13.73 -4.96 12.56
C LEU A 297 -13.50 -6.01 13.67
N ASP A 298 -14.58 -6.58 14.23
CA ASP A 298 -14.52 -7.66 15.23
C ASP A 298 -13.96 -8.99 14.68
N ARG A 299 -13.88 -9.12 13.35
CA ARG A 299 -13.24 -10.24 12.64
C ARG A 299 -11.89 -9.87 12.05
N ALA A 300 -11.28 -8.76 12.48
CA ALA A 300 -9.99 -8.30 11.95
C ALA A 300 -8.90 -9.39 11.97
N ARG A 301 -8.85 -10.22 13.02
CA ARG A 301 -7.88 -11.34 13.13
C ARG A 301 -7.89 -12.24 11.90
N GLU A 302 -9.04 -12.53 11.30
CA GLU A 302 -9.13 -13.37 10.11
C GLU A 302 -8.46 -12.70 8.89
N GLY A 303 -8.63 -11.39 8.73
CA GLY A 303 -7.96 -10.61 7.68
C GLY A 303 -6.45 -10.58 7.86
N PHE A 304 -5.98 -10.43 9.10
CA PHE A 304 -4.56 -10.48 9.44
C PHE A 304 -3.96 -11.86 9.16
N THR A 305 -4.65 -12.96 9.50
CA THR A 305 -4.23 -14.33 9.20
C THR A 305 -4.08 -14.55 7.70
N LYS A 306 -5.11 -14.23 6.91
CA LYS A 306 -5.04 -14.32 5.44
C LYS A 306 -3.86 -13.54 4.86
N MET A 307 -3.59 -12.34 5.39
CA MET A 307 -2.46 -11.53 4.94
C MET A 307 -1.12 -12.17 5.29
N ALA A 308 -0.97 -12.69 6.50
CA ALA A 308 0.27 -13.35 6.94
C ALA A 308 0.58 -14.61 6.11
N GLU A 309 -0.45 -15.36 5.71
CA GLU A 309 -0.34 -16.57 4.89
C GLU A 309 -0.20 -16.28 3.39
N GLY A 310 -0.47 -15.04 2.96
CA GLY A 310 -0.45 -14.64 1.55
C GLY A 310 -1.63 -15.16 0.73
N GLU A 311 -2.70 -15.58 1.40
CA GLU A 311 -3.94 -16.12 0.83
C GLU A 311 -4.94 -15.02 0.45
N LEU A 312 -4.48 -14.04 -0.32
CA LEU A 312 -5.31 -12.95 -0.81
C LEU A 312 -4.93 -12.54 -2.24
N PHE A 313 -5.86 -11.85 -2.89
CA PHE A 313 -5.63 -11.14 -4.14
C PHE A 313 -6.32 -9.77 -4.11
N GLY A 314 -5.52 -8.72 -3.88
CA GLY A 314 -6.00 -7.34 -3.73
C GLY A 314 -5.87 -6.85 -2.29
N LYS A 315 -6.93 -6.21 -1.79
CA LYS A 315 -7.00 -5.57 -0.48
C LYS A 315 -8.02 -6.26 0.42
N ILE A 316 -7.74 -6.29 1.72
CA ILE A 316 -8.69 -6.73 2.75
C ILE A 316 -9.22 -5.46 3.42
N VAL A 317 -10.54 -5.33 3.49
CA VAL A 317 -11.22 -4.18 4.09
C VAL A 317 -11.88 -4.59 5.40
N LEU A 318 -11.74 -3.74 6.42
CA LEU A 318 -12.49 -3.81 7.67
C LEU A 318 -13.59 -2.75 7.66
N THR A 319 -14.83 -3.16 7.81
CA THR A 319 -15.97 -2.25 8.03
C THR A 319 -16.15 -1.98 9.51
N VAL A 320 -16.43 -0.73 9.85
CA VAL A 320 -16.58 -0.25 11.22
C VAL A 320 -17.96 0.34 11.43
#